data_AF-A0A428IEP9-F1
#
_entry.id   AF-A0A428IEP9-F1
#
_cell.length_a   1.000
_cell.length_b   1.000
_cell.length_c   1.000
_cell.angle_alpha   90.00
_cell.angle_beta   90.00
_cell.angle_gamma   90.00
#
_symmetry.space_group_name_H-M   'P 1'
#
loop_
_entity.id
_entity.type
_entity.pdbx_description
1 polymer ?
#
loop_
_entity_poly.entity_id
_entity_poly.type
_entity_poly.pdbx_seq_one_letter_code
_entity_poly.pdbx_strand_id
1 'polypeptide(L)'
;MDINQVFETLDDLDNKKSKINSAREQLSEKRKSLLGNQTVSFENIDSFLSNNLESLEKLEKMEKAINSLQEKYNSDFSEAKAVIFEYIFKETKQRMETKKIYKQYRKKLRRILDAYDEIQELKKDVEEIHAGVVREISQKHSLLLYRTEVSPRTVLPFLNPDISGWMNFYKEYRDIKEYLEK
;
A
#
# COMPACT_ATOMS: atom_id res chain seq x y z
N MET A 1 23.26 1.14 7.13
CA MET A 1 22.91 2.57 7.14
C MET A 1 22.31 2.90 8.49
N ASP A 2 22.76 3.96 9.15
CA ASP A 2 22.12 4.51 10.35
C ASP A 2 21.17 5.67 9.99
N ILE A 3 20.46 6.21 10.98
CA ILE A 3 19.48 7.27 10.75
C ILE A 3 20.10 8.57 10.22
N ASN A 4 21.34 8.87 10.60
CA ASN A 4 22.01 10.10 10.17
C ASN A 4 22.44 9.96 8.72
N GLN A 5 22.94 8.80 8.31
CA GLN A 5 23.24 8.50 6.91
C GLN A 5 22.00 8.55 6.02
N VAL A 6 20.82 8.15 6.53
CA VAL A 6 19.54 8.30 5.82
C VAL A 6 19.23 9.78 5.59
N PHE A 7 19.35 10.61 6.63
CA PHE A 7 19.11 12.05 6.50
C PHE A 7 20.09 12.72 5.55
N GLU A 8 21.39 12.45 5.68
CA GLU A 8 22.42 12.98 4.78
C GLU A 8 22.14 12.61 3.31
N THR A 9 21.74 11.36 3.06
CA THR A 9 21.39 10.90 1.71
C THR A 9 20.17 11.63 1.16
N LEU A 10 19.13 11.82 1.98
CA LEU A 10 17.92 12.54 1.58
C LEU A 10 18.21 14.03 1.32
N ASP A 11 18.97 14.67 2.20
CA ASP A 11 19.36 16.07 2.06
C ASP A 11 20.21 16.30 0.81
N ASP A 12 21.14 15.39 0.49
CA ASP A 12 21.92 15.45 -0.75
C ASP A 12 21.03 15.31 -2.00
N LEU A 13 20.09 14.36 -2.01
CA LEU A 13 19.15 14.18 -3.12
C LEU A 13 18.26 15.40 -3.30
N ASP A 14 17.73 15.98 -2.23
CA ASP A 14 16.88 17.17 -2.28
C ASP A 14 17.68 18.38 -2.79
N ASN A 15 18.92 18.54 -2.35
CA ASN A 15 19.83 19.58 -2.85
C ASN A 15 20.13 19.41 -4.34
N LYS A 16 20.46 18.19 -4.80
CA LYS A 16 20.69 17.88 -6.22
C LYS A 16 19.45 18.20 -7.07
N LYS A 17 18.27 17.78 -6.61
CA LYS A 17 16.99 18.03 -7.29
C LYS A 17 16.68 19.52 -7.38
N SER A 18 16.86 20.26 -6.29
CA SER A 18 16.67 21.71 -6.24
C SER A 18 17.57 22.43 -7.25
N LYS A 19 18.86 22.06 -7.32
CA LYS A 19 19.80 22.62 -8.29
C LYS A 19 19.41 22.33 -9.74
N ILE A 20 18.95 21.12 -10.05
CA ILE A 20 18.46 20.77 -11.40
C ILE A 20 17.24 21.60 -11.77
N ASN A 21 16.28 21.76 -10.84
CA ASN A 21 15.09 22.57 -11.08
C ASN A 21 15.44 24.03 -11.32
N SER A 22 16.29 24.62 -10.48
CA SER A 22 16.75 26.00 -10.65
C SER A 22 17.48 26.19 -11.99
N ALA A 23 18.35 25.25 -12.39
CA ALA A 23 19.02 25.30 -13.69
C ALA A 23 18.03 25.23 -14.87
N ARG A 24 16.97 24.43 -14.75
CA ARG A 24 15.89 24.36 -15.76
C ARG A 24 15.08 25.64 -15.84
N GLU A 25 14.76 26.25 -14.71
CA GLU A 25 14.07 27.54 -14.66
C GLU A 25 14.90 28.63 -15.34
N GLN A 26 16.19 28.74 -15.00
CA GLN A 26 17.10 29.68 -15.65
C GLN A 26 17.23 29.43 -17.16
N LEU A 27 17.30 28.17 -17.60
CA LEU A 27 17.32 27.84 -19.02
C LEU A 27 16.02 28.27 -19.73
N SER A 28 14.87 28.05 -19.08
CA SER A 28 13.55 28.46 -19.58
C SER A 28 13.44 29.98 -19.71
N GLU A 29 13.91 30.72 -18.71
CA GLU A 29 13.96 32.18 -18.75
C GLU A 29 14.86 32.70 -19.88
N LYS A 30 16.06 32.12 -20.05
CA LYS A 30 16.96 32.48 -21.15
C LYS A 30 16.35 32.20 -22.53
N ARG A 31 15.61 31.10 -22.68
CA ARG A 31 14.86 30.80 -23.91
C ARG A 31 13.80 31.88 -24.20
N LYS A 32 13.03 32.26 -23.18
CA LYS A 32 12.02 33.33 -23.29
C LYS A 32 12.65 34.68 -23.64
N SER A 33 13.80 35.03 -23.05
CA SER A 33 14.48 36.29 -23.37
C SER A 33 15.05 36.32 -24.79
N LEU A 34 15.54 35.19 -25.30
CA LEU A 34 16.04 35.07 -26.68
C LEU A 34 14.93 35.21 -27.73
N LEU A 35 13.74 34.73 -27.41
CA LEU A 35 12.52 34.93 -28.21
C LEU A 35 11.90 36.33 -28.02
N GLY A 36 12.48 37.18 -27.17
CA GLY A 36 11.84 38.36 -26.60
C GLY A 36 11.08 39.21 -27.61
N ASN A 37 9.75 39.28 -27.48
CA ASN A 37 8.78 40.10 -28.23
C ASN A 37 8.92 40.19 -29.77
N GLN A 38 9.89 39.52 -30.40
CA GLN A 38 10.07 39.54 -31.85
C GLN A 38 9.09 38.56 -32.47
N THR A 39 8.16 39.09 -33.26
CA THR A 39 7.31 38.27 -34.12
C THR A 39 8.21 37.66 -35.19
N VAL A 40 8.63 36.41 -35.00
CA VAL A 40 9.32 35.63 -36.02
C VAL A 40 8.29 35.33 -37.11
N SER A 41 8.57 35.74 -38.34
CA SER A 41 7.77 35.49 -39.53
C SER A 41 8.59 34.74 -40.57
N PHE A 42 7.94 34.22 -41.60
CA PHE A 42 8.64 33.60 -42.72
C PHE A 42 9.60 34.57 -43.43
N GLU A 43 9.40 35.88 -43.32
CA GLU A 43 10.28 36.87 -43.95
C GLU A 43 11.56 37.16 -43.14
N ASN A 44 11.62 36.87 -41.84
CA ASN A 44 12.75 37.24 -40.97
C ASN A 44 13.47 36.05 -40.31
N ILE A 45 13.03 34.81 -40.57
CA ILE A 45 13.55 33.60 -39.91
C ILE A 45 15.05 33.37 -40.16
N ASP A 46 15.55 33.57 -41.38
CA ASP A 46 16.96 33.35 -41.71
C ASP A 46 17.87 34.35 -40.98
N SER A 47 17.43 35.61 -40.89
CA SER A 47 18.13 36.66 -40.15
C SER A 47 18.10 36.39 -38.64
N PHE A 48 16.95 35.97 -38.11
CA PHE A 48 16.81 35.60 -36.70
C PHE A 48 17.75 34.43 -36.33
N LEU A 49 17.76 33.36 -37.12
CA LEU A 49 18.63 32.20 -36.88
C LEU A 49 20.10 32.58 -36.98
N SER A 50 20.48 33.33 -38.02
CA SER A 50 21.87 33.77 -38.22
C SER A 50 22.37 34.66 -37.07
N ASN A 51 21.53 35.59 -36.60
CA ASN A 51 21.89 36.52 -35.52
C ASN A 51 21.94 35.85 -34.14
N ASN A 52 21.30 34.69 -33.97
CA ASN A 52 21.19 34.01 -32.67
C ASN A 52 21.86 32.64 -32.61
N LEU A 53 22.55 32.20 -33.68
CA LEU A 53 23.11 30.85 -33.81
C LEU A 53 23.97 30.43 -32.61
N GLU A 54 24.95 31.25 -32.22
CA GLU A 54 25.83 30.95 -31.07
C GLU A 54 25.06 30.83 -29.74
N SER A 55 24.04 31.66 -29.56
CA SER A 55 23.19 31.65 -28.37
C SER A 55 22.33 30.40 -28.32
N LEU A 56 21.76 29.98 -29.46
CA LEU A 56 20.98 28.75 -29.59
C LEU A 56 21.85 27.52 -29.31
N GLU A 57 23.06 27.44 -29.86
CA GLU A 57 24.00 26.34 -29.58
C GLU A 57 24.38 26.26 -28.10
N LYS A 58 24.61 27.42 -27.45
CA LYS A 58 24.90 27.48 -26.00
C LYS A 58 23.71 26.97 -25.18
N LEU A 59 22.48 27.35 -25.54
CA LEU A 59 21.28 26.85 -24.87
C LEU A 59 21.09 25.33 -25.05
N GLU A 60 21.36 24.80 -26.23
CA GLU A 60 21.28 23.36 -26.50
C GLU A 60 22.33 22.57 -25.68
N LYS A 61 23.58 23.06 -25.64
CA LYS A 61 24.64 22.48 -24.79
C LYS A 61 24.28 22.51 -23.30
N MET A 62 23.67 23.61 -22.84
CA MET A 62 23.16 23.72 -21.47
C MET A 62 22.03 22.71 -21.18
N GLU A 63 21.08 22.55 -22.09
CA GLU A 63 20.00 21.56 -21.95
C GLU A 63 20.54 20.13 -21.86
N LYS A 64 21.47 19.77 -22.76
CA LYS A 64 22.14 18.47 -22.74
C LYS A 64 22.84 18.22 -21.40
N ALA A 65 23.58 19.20 -20.88
CA ALA A 65 24.24 19.09 -19.59
C ALA A 65 23.25 18.90 -18.42
N ILE A 66 22.15 19.66 -18.40
CA ILE A 66 21.08 19.52 -17.39
C ILE A 66 20.42 18.13 -17.48
N ASN A 67 20.18 17.62 -18.68
CA ASN A 67 19.61 16.28 -18.87
C ASN A 67 20.56 15.19 -18.38
N SER A 68 21.87 15.29 -18.65
CA SER A 68 22.85 14.36 -18.09
C SER A 68 22.91 14.42 -16.56
N LEU A 69 22.75 15.59 -15.95
CA LEU A 69 22.63 15.72 -14.48
C LEU A 69 21.34 15.07 -13.96
N GLN A 70 20.23 15.20 -14.68
CA GLN A 70 18.97 14.52 -14.34
C GLN A 70 19.12 13.00 -14.39
N GLU A 71 19.80 12.45 -15.40
CA GLU A 71 20.05 11.01 -15.50
C GLU A 71 20.88 10.49 -14.32
N LYS A 72 21.95 11.21 -13.97
CA LYS A 72 22.75 10.90 -12.78
C LYS A 72 21.91 10.95 -11.51
N TYR A 73 21.13 12.01 -11.32
CA TYR A 73 20.20 12.11 -10.19
C TYR A 73 19.22 10.94 -10.15
N ASN A 74 18.65 10.53 -11.29
CA ASN A 74 17.71 9.42 -11.34
C ASN A 74 18.38 8.09 -10.92
N SER A 75 19.64 7.89 -11.32
CA SER A 75 20.45 6.73 -10.90
C SER A 75 20.68 6.74 -9.38
N ASP A 76 21.22 7.84 -8.86
CA ASP A 76 21.49 8.03 -7.42
C ASP A 76 20.20 7.83 -6.59
N PHE A 77 19.09 8.41 -7.06
CA PHE A 77 17.79 8.29 -6.42
C PHE A 77 17.28 6.84 -6.40
N SER A 78 17.44 6.11 -7.50
CA SER A 78 17.04 4.71 -7.59
C SER A 78 17.82 3.83 -6.61
N GLU A 79 19.12 4.05 -6.49
CA GLU A 79 19.97 3.33 -5.54
C GLU A 79 19.59 3.65 -4.10
N ALA A 80 19.49 4.95 -3.77
CA ALA A 80 19.11 5.40 -2.43
C ALA A 80 17.73 4.89 -2.01
N LYS A 81 16.77 4.81 -2.94
CA LYS A 81 15.41 4.32 -2.66
C LYS A 81 15.42 2.91 -2.07
N ALA A 82 16.22 2.01 -2.62
CA ALA A 82 16.31 0.64 -2.13
C ALA A 82 16.92 0.57 -0.73
N VAL A 83 18.02 1.30 -0.50
CA VAL A 83 18.74 1.31 0.78
C VAL A 83 17.90 1.95 1.89
N ILE A 84 17.20 3.06 1.58
CA ILE A 84 16.30 3.74 2.53
C ILE A 84 15.11 2.84 2.89
N PHE A 85 14.53 2.13 1.91
CA PHE A 85 13.47 1.16 2.18
C PHE A 85 13.94 0.06 3.14
N GLU A 86 15.12 -0.51 2.90
CA GLU A 86 15.70 -1.53 3.77
C GLU A 86 15.91 -1.02 5.20
N TYR A 87 16.41 0.21 5.35
CA TYR A 87 16.55 0.87 6.66
C TYR A 87 15.20 1.02 7.37
N ILE A 88 14.20 1.61 6.70
CA ILE A 88 12.85 1.80 7.26
C ILE A 88 12.26 0.47 7.73
N PHE A 89 12.41 -0.58 6.91
CA PHE A 89 11.92 -1.90 7.25
C PHE A 89 12.60 -2.48 8.50
N LYS A 90 13.94 -2.44 8.55
CA LYS A 90 14.72 -2.94 9.71
C LYS A 90 14.39 -2.18 10.99
N GLU A 91 14.38 -0.85 10.93
CA GLU A 91 14.10 0.01 12.07
C GLU A 91 12.66 -0.20 12.58
N THR A 92 11.70 -0.34 11.67
CA THR A 92 10.30 -0.66 12.02
C THR A 92 10.23 -2.00 12.75
N LYS A 93 10.86 -3.04 12.21
CA LYS A 93 10.90 -4.38 12.84
C LYS A 93 11.50 -4.32 14.24
N GLN A 94 12.65 -3.67 14.41
CA GLN A 94 13.32 -3.51 15.70
C GLN A 94 12.44 -2.78 16.72
N ARG A 95 11.76 -1.70 16.31
CA ARG A 95 10.83 -0.97 17.18
C ARG A 95 9.62 -1.81 17.56
N MET A 96 9.08 -2.60 16.63
CA MET A 96 7.99 -3.54 16.91
C MET A 96 8.39 -4.60 17.93
N GLU A 97 9.59 -5.16 17.80
CA GLU A 97 10.17 -6.12 18.75
C GLU A 97 10.35 -5.50 20.13
N THR A 98 10.94 -4.30 20.19
CA THR A 98 11.16 -3.54 21.44
C THR A 98 9.83 -3.26 22.17
N LYS A 99 8.81 -2.84 21.42
CA LYS A 99 7.45 -2.61 21.95
C LYS A 99 6.66 -3.91 22.19
N LYS A 100 7.26 -5.08 21.92
CA LYS A 100 6.63 -6.40 22.05
C LYS A 100 5.31 -6.51 21.29
N ILE A 101 5.18 -5.80 20.17
CA ILE A 101 3.93 -5.73 19.38
C ILE A 101 3.56 -7.13 18.87
N TYR A 102 4.52 -7.89 18.34
CA TYR A 102 4.27 -9.27 17.88
C TYR A 102 3.71 -10.17 18.99
N LYS A 103 4.23 -10.07 20.22
CA LYS A 103 3.75 -10.85 21.37
C LYS A 103 2.30 -10.48 21.72
N GLN A 104 1.98 -9.18 21.75
CA GLN A 104 0.64 -8.71 22.04
C GLN A 104 -0.35 -9.10 20.95
N TYR A 105 0.06 -8.97 19.69
CA TYR A 105 -0.72 -9.36 18.51
C TYR A 105 -1.04 -10.85 18.54
N ARG A 106 -0.03 -11.72 18.71
CA ARG A 106 -0.22 -13.18 18.86
C ARG A 106 -1.18 -13.53 20.01
N LYS A 107 -1.08 -12.86 21.16
CA LYS A 107 -1.99 -13.08 22.30
C LYS A 107 -3.44 -12.70 21.97
N LYS A 108 -3.65 -11.58 21.26
CA LYS A 108 -4.98 -11.15 20.83
C LYS A 108 -5.57 -12.11 19.80
N LEU A 109 -4.78 -12.55 18.83
CA LEU A 109 -5.20 -13.54 17.84
C LEU A 109 -5.67 -14.85 18.48
N ARG A 110 -4.91 -15.39 19.46
CA ARG A 110 -5.33 -16.59 20.20
C ARG A 110 -6.69 -16.44 20.85
N ARG A 111 -6.94 -15.32 21.55
CA ARG A 111 -8.24 -15.04 22.17
C ARG A 111 -9.39 -15.00 21.16
N ILE A 112 -9.13 -14.50 19.95
CA ILE A 112 -10.15 -14.48 18.90
C ILE A 112 -10.40 -15.90 18.38
N LEU A 113 -9.35 -16.72 18.21
CA LEU A 113 -9.51 -18.14 17.85
C LEU A 113 -10.28 -18.92 18.91
N ASP A 114 -9.90 -18.78 20.19
CA ASP A 114 -10.54 -19.49 21.31
C ASP A 114 -12.04 -19.14 21.36
N ALA A 115 -12.37 -17.85 21.28
CA ALA A 115 -13.77 -17.39 21.25
C ALA A 115 -14.53 -17.91 20.02
N TYR A 116 -13.87 -18.01 18.86
CA TYR A 116 -14.49 -18.57 17.66
C TYR A 116 -14.80 -20.05 17.84
N ASP A 117 -13.88 -20.83 18.43
CA ASP A 117 -14.07 -22.25 18.72
C ASP A 117 -15.23 -22.46 19.70
N GLU A 118 -15.29 -21.70 20.79
CA GLU A 118 -16.40 -21.72 21.75
C GLU A 118 -17.76 -21.46 21.09
N ILE A 119 -17.81 -20.49 20.17
CA ILE A 119 -19.02 -20.15 19.43
C ILE A 119 -19.43 -21.29 18.48
N GLN A 120 -18.48 -22.04 17.89
CA GLN A 120 -18.81 -23.22 17.07
C GLN A 120 -19.39 -24.36 17.91
N GLU A 121 -18.91 -24.57 19.13
CA GLU A 121 -19.49 -25.57 20.03
C GLU A 121 -20.94 -25.20 20.41
N LEU A 122 -21.22 -23.94 20.75
CA LEU A 122 -22.60 -23.48 21.01
C LEU A 122 -23.53 -23.72 19.82
N LYS A 123 -23.01 -23.60 18.59
CA LYS A 123 -23.78 -23.90 17.39
C LYS A 123 -24.16 -25.39 17.32
N LYS A 124 -23.23 -26.29 17.65
CA LYS A 124 -23.51 -27.74 17.72
C LYS A 124 -24.54 -28.05 18.80
N ASP A 125 -24.43 -27.43 19.97
CA ASP A 125 -25.42 -27.62 21.05
C ASP A 125 -26.84 -27.25 20.59
N VAL A 126 -26.99 -26.15 19.85
CA VAL A 126 -28.28 -25.76 19.27
C VAL A 126 -28.77 -26.78 18.24
N GLU A 127 -27.89 -27.29 17.38
CA GLU A 127 -28.20 -28.36 16.42
C GLU A 127 -28.67 -29.65 17.12
N GLU A 128 -28.01 -30.04 18.21
CA GLU A 128 -28.36 -31.21 19.01
C GLU A 128 -29.69 -31.03 19.74
N ILE A 129 -29.92 -29.88 20.38
CA ILE A 129 -31.21 -29.55 21.03
C ILE A 129 -32.33 -29.60 19.99
N HIS A 130 -32.11 -29.00 18.82
CA HIS A 130 -33.09 -29.00 17.74
C HIS A 130 -33.44 -30.42 17.29
N ALA A 131 -32.43 -31.26 17.04
CA ALA A 131 -32.62 -32.66 16.66
C ALA A 131 -33.36 -33.46 17.76
N GLY A 132 -33.04 -33.19 19.04
CA GLY A 132 -33.71 -33.76 20.19
C GLY A 132 -35.21 -33.46 20.21
N VAL A 133 -35.58 -32.19 20.06
CA VAL A 133 -36.98 -31.74 20.02
C VAL A 133 -37.75 -32.40 18.87
N VAL A 134 -37.17 -32.44 17.66
CA VAL A 134 -37.80 -33.10 16.49
C VAL A 134 -38.03 -34.59 16.75
N ARG A 135 -37.04 -35.27 17.36
CA ARG A 135 -37.12 -36.68 17.71
C ARG A 135 -38.18 -36.97 18.78
N GLU A 136 -38.32 -36.12 19.80
CA GLU A 136 -39.33 -36.29 20.84
C GLU A 136 -40.76 -36.19 20.29
N ILE A 137 -41.00 -35.23 19.39
CA ILE A 137 -42.33 -35.06 18.78
C ILE A 137 -42.64 -36.21 17.82
N SER A 138 -41.65 -36.66 17.03
CA SER A 138 -41.85 -37.73 16.04
C SER A 138 -42.15 -39.10 16.65
N GLN A 139 -41.81 -39.32 17.92
CA GLN A 139 -42.20 -40.52 18.66
C GLN A 139 -43.72 -40.63 18.87
N LYS A 140 -44.45 -39.50 18.90
CA LYS A 140 -45.89 -39.45 19.19
C LYS A 140 -46.74 -39.04 18.00
N HIS A 141 -46.19 -38.26 17.08
CA HIS A 141 -46.93 -37.70 15.95
C HIS A 141 -46.12 -37.73 14.66
N SER A 142 -46.78 -37.95 13.53
CA SER A 142 -46.13 -37.83 12.22
C SER A 142 -45.81 -36.37 11.92
N LEU A 143 -44.55 -36.09 11.57
CA LEU A 143 -44.08 -34.75 11.23
C LEU A 143 -44.03 -34.48 9.70
N LEU A 144 -44.52 -35.40 8.86
CA LEU A 144 -44.41 -35.33 7.38
C LEU A 144 -44.95 -34.05 6.74
N LEU A 145 -45.96 -33.42 7.35
CA LEU A 145 -46.60 -32.19 6.84
C LEU A 145 -46.04 -30.90 7.47
N TYR A 146 -45.08 -31.00 8.38
CA TYR A 146 -44.54 -29.88 9.14
C TYR A 146 -43.10 -29.60 8.75
N ARG A 147 -42.74 -28.32 8.65
CA ARG A 147 -41.35 -27.91 8.49
C ARG A 147 -40.61 -28.14 9.82
N THR A 148 -39.73 -29.12 9.84
CA THR A 148 -38.90 -29.43 11.01
C THR A 148 -37.51 -28.85 10.92
N GLU A 149 -37.10 -28.28 9.77
CA GLU A 149 -35.80 -27.65 9.61
C GLU A 149 -35.75 -26.30 10.33
N VAL A 150 -35.07 -26.25 11.48
CA VAL A 150 -34.68 -24.98 12.11
C VAL A 150 -33.20 -24.76 11.81
N SER A 151 -32.90 -23.71 11.05
CA SER A 151 -31.51 -23.30 10.89
C SER A 151 -30.99 -22.86 12.26
N PRO A 152 -29.80 -23.29 12.70
CA PRO A 152 -29.14 -22.73 13.88
C PRO A 152 -29.00 -21.21 13.81
N ARG A 153 -29.02 -20.65 12.59
CA ARG A 153 -29.02 -19.20 12.30
C ARG A 153 -30.29 -18.48 12.76
N THR A 154 -31.41 -19.17 12.91
CA THR A 154 -32.67 -18.59 13.42
C THR A 154 -32.62 -18.42 14.94
N VAL A 155 -31.78 -19.21 15.63
CA VAL A 155 -31.59 -19.18 17.08
C VAL A 155 -30.36 -18.36 17.47
N LEU A 156 -29.26 -18.48 16.71
CA LEU A 156 -28.02 -17.72 16.87
C LEU A 156 -27.76 -16.87 15.61
N PRO A 157 -28.35 -15.66 15.51
CA PRO A 157 -28.43 -14.88 14.26
C PRO A 157 -27.11 -14.25 13.79
N PHE A 158 -26.06 -14.23 14.63
CA PHE A 158 -24.78 -13.59 14.30
C PHE A 158 -23.69 -14.58 13.83
N LEU A 159 -24.05 -15.85 13.61
CA LEU A 159 -23.11 -16.96 13.40
C LEU A 159 -22.83 -17.33 11.93
N ASN A 160 -23.10 -16.43 10.99
CA ASN A 160 -22.54 -16.48 9.64
C ASN A 160 -22.60 -15.10 9.01
N PRO A 161 -21.58 -14.66 8.28
CA PRO A 161 -21.69 -13.45 7.50
C PRO A 161 -21.71 -13.77 5.98
N ASP A 162 -22.14 -12.76 5.23
CA ASP A 162 -23.02 -12.80 4.04
C ASP A 162 -22.49 -13.43 2.70
N ILE A 163 -23.32 -13.39 1.65
CA ILE A 163 -23.09 -13.63 0.21
C ILE A 163 -21.93 -12.76 -0.37
N SER A 164 -21.53 -11.70 0.34
CA SER A 164 -20.13 -11.22 0.41
C SER A 164 -19.61 -10.96 1.84
N GLY A 165 -20.41 -11.13 2.89
CA GLY A 165 -20.23 -10.54 4.20
C GLY A 165 -19.33 -11.29 5.19
N TRP A 166 -18.71 -10.51 6.08
CA TRP A 166 -17.65 -10.97 6.98
C TRP A 166 -18.05 -10.80 8.45
N MET A 167 -17.61 -11.57 9.45
CA MET A 167 -16.56 -12.60 9.59
C MET A 167 -16.52 -13.82 8.63
N ASN A 168 -15.79 -13.71 7.53
CA ASN A 168 -15.34 -14.89 6.77
C ASN A 168 -14.14 -15.53 7.48
N PHE A 169 -14.24 -15.61 8.82
CA PHE A 169 -13.15 -16.03 9.68
C PHE A 169 -12.66 -17.41 9.27
N TYR A 170 -13.39 -18.23 8.52
CA TYR A 170 -12.87 -19.53 8.06
C TYR A 170 -11.50 -19.43 7.33
N LYS A 171 -11.34 -18.48 6.40
CA LYS A 171 -10.06 -18.31 5.69
C LYS A 171 -9.01 -17.66 6.58
N GLU A 172 -9.35 -16.54 7.23
CA GLU A 172 -8.42 -15.89 8.15
C GLU A 172 -8.07 -16.75 9.37
N TYR A 173 -8.96 -17.61 9.85
CA TYR A 173 -8.75 -18.53 10.97
C TYR A 173 -7.70 -19.56 10.62
N ARG A 174 -7.79 -20.15 9.42
CA ARG A 174 -6.76 -21.05 8.92
C ARG A 174 -5.41 -20.32 8.81
N ASP A 175 -5.40 -19.16 8.17
CA ASP A 175 -4.17 -18.37 7.97
C ASP A 175 -3.58 -17.90 9.32
N ILE A 176 -4.42 -17.54 10.29
CA ILE A 176 -4.04 -17.14 11.65
C ILE A 176 -3.51 -18.35 12.44
N LYS A 177 -4.14 -19.53 12.32
CA LYS A 177 -3.64 -20.76 12.93
C LYS A 177 -2.25 -21.10 12.39
N GLU A 178 -2.08 -21.13 11.06
CA GLU A 178 -0.79 -21.36 10.41
C GLU A 178 0.27 -20.31 10.82
N TYR A 179 -0.13 -19.03 10.99
CA TYR A 179 0.75 -17.98 11.48
C TYR A 179 1.17 -18.15 12.95
N LEU A 180 0.29 -18.67 13.81
CA LEU A 180 0.55 -18.89 15.24
C LEU A 180 1.35 -20.17 15.53
N GLU A 181 1.31 -21.15 14.62
CA GLU A 181 2.10 -22.39 14.67
C GLU A 181 3.57 -22.18 14.24
N LYS A 182 3.86 -21.11 13.50
CA LYS A 182 5.22 -20.68 13.11
C LYS A 182 5.90 -19.84 14.19
#